data_AF-A0AAV7S7B1-F1
#
_entry.id   AF-A0AAV7S7B1-F1
#
_cell.length_a   1.000
_cell.length_b   1.000
_cell.length_c   1.000
_cell.angle_alpha   90.00
_cell.angle_beta   90.00
_cell.angle_gamma   90.00
#
_symmetry.space_group_name_H-M   'P 1'
#
loop_
_entity.id
_entity.type
_entity.pdbx_description
1 polymer ?
#
loop_
_entity_poly.entity_id
_entity_poly.type
_entity_poly.pdbx_seq_one_letter_code
_entity_poly.pdbx_strand_id
1 'polypeptide(L)'
;MSVFPLELWKLRLRPIAPDLITASVAPKTKGVSDLTKDPRVWRANMGWERMTSPEEDAWRPIDAARLARLVMVLAQVCSSPYELSLFRFAYSLAFFGAFRISELVTASKAGLGSGIELSNIIVTDSSLRVKVQRSKTALHGKGTWVCLGSAPGTTYCRVALAGEFLRVRLEGVAPSC
;
A
#
# COMPACT_ATOMS: atom_id res chain seq x y z
N MET A 1 17.17 -45.48 1.33
CA MET A 1 18.44 -44.93 0.81
C MET A 1 18.30 -44.76 -0.70
N SER A 2 19.07 -43.83 -1.30
CA SER A 2 19.02 -43.27 -2.69
C SER A 2 17.85 -42.31 -2.95
N VAL A 3 17.91 -41.02 -2.59
CA VAL A 3 18.68 -39.90 -3.18
C VAL A 3 18.31 -39.67 -4.66
N PHE A 4 17.35 -38.76 -4.87
CA PHE A 4 17.00 -38.18 -6.16
C PHE A 4 18.08 -37.18 -6.61
N PRO A 5 18.51 -37.15 -7.90
CA PRO A 5 19.50 -36.21 -8.37
C PRO A 5 18.93 -34.80 -8.55
N LEU A 6 19.47 -33.84 -7.79
CA LEU A 6 19.23 -32.40 -7.84
C LEU A 6 19.91 -31.72 -9.05
N GLU A 7 19.76 -32.24 -10.27
CA GLU A 7 20.50 -31.74 -11.46
C GLU A 7 19.60 -31.45 -12.67
N LEU A 8 18.41 -30.84 -12.43
CA LEU A 8 17.50 -30.41 -13.51
C LEU A 8 17.14 -28.91 -13.49
N TRP A 9 17.80 -28.11 -12.64
CA TRP A 9 17.58 -26.66 -12.52
C TRP A 9 18.70 -25.82 -13.18
N LYS A 10 19.64 -26.46 -13.88
CA LYS A 10 20.72 -25.81 -14.66
C LYS A 10 20.34 -25.38 -16.08
N LEU A 11 19.05 -25.40 -16.43
CA LEU A 11 18.54 -24.75 -17.66
C LEU A 11 17.90 -23.39 -17.33
N ARG A 12 18.62 -22.58 -16.56
CA ARG A 12 18.32 -21.16 -16.40
C ARG A 12 18.92 -20.45 -17.61
N LEU A 13 18.02 -19.98 -18.49
CA LEU A 13 18.19 -18.97 -19.53
C LEU A 13 19.64 -18.49 -19.68
N ARG A 14 20.30 -18.93 -20.77
CA ARG A 14 21.57 -18.31 -21.18
C ARG A 14 21.35 -16.80 -21.22
N PRO A 15 22.19 -15.98 -20.56
CA PRO A 15 22.08 -14.54 -20.70
C PRO A 15 22.27 -14.22 -22.18
N ILE A 16 21.24 -13.64 -22.79
CA ILE A 16 21.38 -12.98 -24.07
C ILE A 16 22.38 -11.85 -23.83
N ALA A 17 23.58 -12.07 -24.36
CA ALA A 17 24.74 -11.21 -24.55
C ALA A 17 25.00 -10.04 -23.55
N PRO A 18 26.21 -9.95 -22.97
CA PRO A 18 26.66 -8.84 -22.12
C PRO A 18 26.81 -7.47 -22.84
N ASP A 19 26.36 -7.37 -24.09
CA ASP A 19 26.64 -6.26 -25.02
C ASP A 19 25.96 -4.94 -24.64
N LEU A 20 25.01 -4.96 -23.69
CA LEU A 20 24.39 -3.75 -23.16
C LEU A 20 25.15 -3.13 -21.98
N ILE A 21 26.02 -3.89 -21.29
CA ILE A 21 26.79 -3.39 -20.15
C ILE A 21 28.10 -2.76 -20.60
N THR A 22 28.70 -3.22 -21.70
CA THR A 22 29.86 -2.55 -22.33
C THR A 22 29.51 -1.18 -22.94
N ALA A 23 28.24 -0.85 -23.09
CA ALA A 23 27.82 0.49 -23.55
C ALA A 23 27.84 1.56 -22.44
N SER A 24 27.91 1.20 -21.16
CA SER A 24 27.90 2.17 -20.05
C SER A 24 29.28 2.59 -19.57
N VAL A 25 30.35 1.92 -20.01
CA VAL A 25 31.74 2.40 -19.86
C VAL A 25 32.21 2.96 -21.20
N ALA A 26 31.50 3.96 -21.72
CA ALA A 26 32.03 4.76 -22.81
C ALA A 26 33.13 5.68 -22.24
N PRO A 27 34.37 5.67 -22.77
CA PRO A 27 35.32 6.74 -22.47
C PRO A 27 34.64 8.06 -22.81
N LYS A 28 34.84 9.11 -22.00
CA LYS A 28 34.33 10.47 -22.23
C LYS A 28 34.85 11.01 -23.57
N THR A 29 34.27 10.58 -24.68
CA THR A 29 34.49 11.14 -26.01
C THR A 29 33.57 12.35 -26.13
N LYS A 30 34.19 13.52 -26.30
CA LYS A 30 33.53 14.83 -26.36
C LYS A 30 32.35 14.79 -27.33
N GLY A 31 31.13 14.98 -26.82
CA GLY A 31 29.93 15.27 -27.62
C GLY A 31 28.74 14.31 -27.47
N VAL A 32 28.89 13.15 -26.83
CA VAL A 32 27.75 12.22 -26.61
C VAL A 32 27.16 12.44 -25.23
N SER A 33 25.85 12.74 -25.17
CA SER A 33 25.11 12.87 -23.92
C SER A 33 25.06 11.53 -23.20
N ASP A 34 25.42 11.54 -21.92
CA ASP A 34 25.41 10.36 -21.05
C ASP A 34 23.99 9.76 -20.94
N LEU A 35 23.78 8.62 -21.62
CA LEU A 35 22.48 7.92 -21.65
C LEU A 35 22.10 7.31 -20.30
N THR A 36 23.06 7.14 -19.37
CA THR A 36 22.75 6.69 -18.01
C THR A 36 22.02 7.75 -17.19
N LYS A 37 22.01 9.01 -17.66
CA LYS A 37 21.22 10.10 -17.08
C LYS A 37 19.77 10.13 -17.57
N ASP A 38 19.40 9.33 -18.58
CA ASP A 38 17.98 9.20 -18.94
C ASP A 38 17.25 8.44 -17.82
N PRO A 39 16.19 9.00 -17.23
CA PRO A 39 15.46 8.38 -16.12
C PRO A 39 14.84 7.02 -16.49
N ARG A 40 14.64 6.72 -17.78
CA ARG A 40 14.16 5.42 -18.27
C ARG A 40 15.25 4.35 -18.18
N VAL A 41 16.48 4.69 -18.57
CA VAL A 41 17.65 3.79 -18.48
C VAL A 41 17.97 3.51 -17.03
N TRP A 42 17.96 4.54 -16.18
CA TRP A 42 18.14 4.37 -14.73
C TRP A 42 17.07 3.44 -14.12
N ARG A 43 15.80 3.62 -14.47
CA ARG A 43 14.71 2.78 -13.97
C ARG A 43 14.81 1.33 -14.46
N ALA A 44 15.24 1.13 -15.71
CA ALA A 44 15.47 -0.21 -16.27
C ALA A 44 16.60 -0.93 -15.52
N ASN A 45 17.71 -0.24 -15.24
CA ASN A 45 18.81 -0.78 -14.45
C ASN A 45 18.38 -1.14 -13.02
N MET A 46 17.63 -0.26 -12.34
CA MET A 46 17.08 -0.55 -11.00
C MET A 46 16.15 -1.78 -11.02
N GLY A 47 15.37 -1.95 -12.09
CA GLY A 47 14.51 -3.12 -12.26
C GLY A 47 15.32 -4.40 -12.49
N TRP A 48 16.39 -4.31 -13.28
CA TRP A 48 17.31 -5.40 -13.55
C TRP A 48 18.06 -5.85 -12.30
N GLU A 49 18.62 -4.90 -11.54
CA GLU A 49 19.31 -5.16 -10.27
C GLU A 49 18.43 -5.94 -9.29
N ARG A 50 17.14 -5.56 -9.17
CA ARG A 50 16.16 -6.29 -8.34
C ARG A 50 15.88 -7.71 -8.82
N MET A 51 15.98 -7.98 -10.12
CA MET A 51 15.78 -9.33 -10.68
C MET A 51 17.02 -10.21 -10.52
N THR A 52 18.22 -9.62 -10.53
CA THR A 52 19.49 -10.33 -10.44
C THR A 52 20.01 -10.51 -9.03
N SER A 53 19.61 -9.65 -8.08
CA SER A 53 19.98 -9.76 -6.67
C SER A 53 19.07 -10.76 -5.95
N PRO A 54 19.60 -11.90 -5.44
CA PRO A 54 18.81 -12.89 -4.70
C PRO A 54 18.51 -12.50 -3.25
N GLU A 55 18.82 -11.25 -2.86
CA GLU A 55 18.67 -10.81 -1.48
C GLU A 55 17.20 -10.92 -1.06
N GLU A 56 16.93 -11.67 0.01
CA GLU A 56 15.57 -11.74 0.54
C GLU A 56 15.14 -10.34 0.97
N ASP A 57 14.18 -9.76 0.26
CA ASP A 57 13.62 -8.45 0.61
C ASP A 57 13.18 -8.43 2.08
N ALA A 58 13.93 -7.68 2.92
CA ALA A 58 13.58 -7.45 4.32
C ALA A 58 12.20 -6.77 4.48
N TRP A 59 11.74 -6.11 3.41
CA TRP A 59 10.47 -5.39 3.33
C TRP A 59 9.34 -6.28 2.84
N ARG A 60 9.17 -7.45 3.45
CA ARG A 60 8.04 -8.32 3.13
C ARG A 60 6.73 -7.55 3.34
N PRO A 61 5.78 -7.61 2.39
CA PRO A 61 4.47 -6.98 2.55
C PRO A 61 3.83 -7.37 3.88
N ILE A 62 3.08 -6.44 4.48
CA ILE A 62 2.24 -6.77 5.62
C ILE A 62 1.29 -7.88 5.16
N ASP A 63 1.08 -8.90 6.00
CA ASP A 63 0.09 -9.94 5.78
C ASP A 63 -1.07 -9.77 6.77
N ALA A 64 -2.15 -10.53 6.57
CA ALA A 64 -3.34 -10.42 7.43
C ALA A 64 -3.03 -10.77 8.90
N ALA A 65 -2.07 -11.66 9.16
CA ALA A 65 -1.66 -12.04 10.50
C ALA A 65 -0.92 -10.89 11.22
N ARG A 66 -0.03 -10.17 10.52
CA ARG A 66 0.65 -8.97 11.03
C ARG A 66 -0.36 -7.85 11.27
N LEU A 67 -1.32 -7.65 10.37
CA LEU A 67 -2.40 -6.68 10.57
C LEU A 67 -3.20 -6.99 11.84
N ALA A 68 -3.60 -8.26 12.04
CA ALA A 68 -4.33 -8.67 13.24
C ALA A 68 -3.54 -8.35 14.53
N ARG A 69 -2.23 -8.64 14.54
CA ARG A 69 -1.37 -8.31 15.68
C ARG A 69 -1.26 -6.79 15.91
N LEU A 70 -1.09 -6.01 14.86
CA LEU A 70 -1.07 -4.54 14.92
C LEU A 70 -2.36 -4.01 15.56
N VAL A 71 -3.53 -4.47 15.07
CA VAL A 71 -4.86 -4.06 15.55
C VAL A 71 -5.08 -4.39 17.03
N MET A 72 -4.50 -5.50 17.52
CA MET A 72 -4.55 -5.89 18.93
C MET A 72 -3.68 -4.99 19.81
N VAL A 73 -2.44 -4.70 19.39
CA VAL A 73 -1.49 -3.90 20.17
C VAL A 73 -1.93 -2.44 20.31
N LEU A 74 -2.72 -1.91 19.37
CA LEU A 74 -3.22 -0.53 19.41
C LEU A 74 -3.89 -0.17 20.75
N ALA A 75 -4.56 -1.11 21.42
CA ALA A 75 -5.22 -0.87 22.70
C ALA A 75 -4.24 -0.46 23.82
N GLN A 76 -2.95 -0.76 23.68
CA GLN A 76 -1.90 -0.41 24.64
C GLN A 76 -1.27 0.95 24.36
N VAL A 77 -1.45 1.49 23.13
CA VAL A 77 -0.78 2.70 22.65
C VAL A 77 -1.75 3.87 22.53
N CYS A 78 -3.02 3.60 22.24
CA CYS A 78 -4.04 4.62 22.07
C CYS A 78 -4.52 5.15 23.43
N SER A 79 -4.69 6.47 23.54
CA SER A 79 -5.10 7.11 24.80
C SER A 79 -6.62 7.24 24.93
N SER A 80 -7.36 7.11 23.82
CA SER A 80 -8.82 7.22 23.82
C SER A 80 -9.50 6.11 23.01
N PRO A 81 -10.76 5.76 23.32
CA PRO A 81 -11.58 4.86 22.51
C PRO A 81 -11.76 5.36 21.06
N TYR A 82 -11.78 6.68 20.88
CA TYR A 82 -11.84 7.31 19.58
C TYR A 82 -10.57 7.02 18.75
N GLU A 83 -9.39 7.25 19.32
CA GLU A 83 -8.11 6.95 18.66
C GLU A 83 -8.01 5.46 18.32
N LEU A 84 -8.38 4.60 19.27
CA LEU A 84 -8.34 3.15 19.08
C LEU A 84 -9.21 2.71 17.90
N SER A 85 -10.47 3.10 17.88
CA SER A 85 -11.40 2.74 16.80
C SER A 85 -10.98 3.34 15.45
N LEU A 86 -10.51 4.60 15.45
CA LEU A 86 -9.99 5.28 14.25
C LEU A 86 -8.78 4.55 13.65
N PHE A 87 -7.77 4.21 14.46
CA PHE A 87 -6.56 3.57 13.93
C PHE A 87 -6.82 2.13 13.48
N ARG A 88 -7.65 1.38 14.20
CA ARG A 88 -8.05 0.03 13.76
C ARG A 88 -8.75 0.10 12.40
N PHE A 89 -9.69 1.02 12.25
CA PHE A 89 -10.39 1.23 11.00
C PHE A 89 -9.46 1.67 9.87
N ALA A 90 -8.60 2.66 10.12
CA ALA A 90 -7.65 3.19 9.14
C ALA A 90 -6.63 2.14 8.66
N TYR A 91 -6.08 1.32 9.57
CA TYR A 91 -5.15 0.25 9.20
C TYR A 91 -5.82 -0.83 8.37
N SER A 92 -7.04 -1.20 8.73
CA SER A 92 -7.85 -2.13 7.96
C SER A 92 -8.18 -1.58 6.56
N LEU A 93 -8.52 -0.29 6.45
CA LEU A 93 -8.70 0.35 5.16
C LEU A 93 -7.43 0.32 4.33
N ALA A 94 -6.31 0.84 4.86
CA ALA A 94 -5.02 0.89 4.19
C ALA A 94 -4.62 -0.47 3.61
N PHE A 95 -4.80 -1.54 4.39
CA PHE A 95 -4.43 -2.88 4.01
C PHE A 95 -5.33 -3.45 2.90
N PHE A 96 -6.65 -3.47 3.11
CA PHE A 96 -7.56 -4.18 2.20
C PHE A 96 -8.01 -3.35 1.00
N GLY A 97 -8.04 -2.02 1.15
CA GLY A 97 -8.35 -1.12 0.04
C GLY A 97 -7.11 -0.55 -0.65
N ALA A 98 -5.91 -0.97 -0.23
CA ALA A 98 -4.63 -0.50 -0.77
C ALA A 98 -4.50 1.03 -0.81
N PHE A 99 -5.12 1.71 0.16
CA PHE A 99 -5.08 3.17 0.22
C PHE A 99 -3.69 3.65 0.65
N ARG A 100 -3.19 4.69 -0.02
CA ARG A 100 -2.01 5.42 0.46
C ARG A 100 -2.40 6.34 1.60
N ILE A 101 -1.42 6.67 2.46
CA ILE A 101 -1.66 7.62 3.56
C ILE A 101 -2.21 8.97 3.07
N SER A 102 -1.76 9.43 1.90
CA SER A 102 -2.23 10.67 1.27
C SER A 102 -3.68 10.59 0.74
N GLU A 103 -4.22 9.39 0.61
CA GLU A 103 -5.60 9.15 0.20
C GLU A 103 -6.51 9.01 1.43
N LEU A 104 -5.98 8.53 2.56
CA LEU A 104 -6.70 8.40 3.83
C LEU A 104 -6.80 9.73 4.59
N VAL A 105 -5.71 10.49 4.66
CA VAL A 105 -5.56 11.66 5.54
C VAL A 105 -5.35 12.94 4.73
N THR A 106 -5.97 14.03 5.17
CA THR A 106 -5.74 15.39 4.64
C THR A 106 -4.30 15.83 4.91
N ALA A 107 -3.59 16.36 3.91
CA ALA A 107 -2.22 16.85 4.12
C ALA A 107 -2.14 18.15 4.94
N SER A 108 -3.23 18.91 5.02
CA SER A 108 -3.30 20.14 5.81
C SER A 108 -4.72 20.39 6.34
N LYS A 109 -4.82 21.17 7.42
CA LYS A 109 -6.10 21.57 8.03
C LYS A 109 -6.99 22.39 7.07
N ALA A 110 -6.39 23.05 6.08
CA ALA A 110 -7.08 23.81 5.02
C ALA A 110 -7.27 23.00 3.72
N GLY A 111 -6.81 21.75 3.69
CA GLY A 111 -6.80 20.89 2.51
C GLY A 111 -8.17 20.27 2.21
N LEU A 112 -9.14 21.11 1.83
CA LEU A 112 -10.44 20.68 1.31
C LEU A 112 -10.25 19.74 0.10
N GLY A 113 -10.86 18.56 0.17
CA GLY A 113 -10.82 17.55 -0.90
C GLY A 113 -9.51 16.75 -1.00
N SER A 114 -8.74 16.65 0.09
CA SER A 114 -7.66 15.64 0.25
C SER A 114 -8.01 14.70 1.41
N GLY A 115 -7.75 13.40 1.31
CA GLY A 115 -8.18 12.43 2.32
C GLY A 115 -9.62 11.90 2.13
N ILE A 116 -10.02 10.95 2.98
CA ILE A 116 -11.38 10.40 2.99
C ILE A 116 -12.28 11.28 3.87
N GLU A 117 -13.41 11.70 3.30
CA GLU A 117 -14.47 12.38 4.04
C GLU A 117 -15.52 11.38 4.52
N LEU A 118 -16.22 11.68 5.62
CA LEU A 118 -17.28 10.80 6.14
C LEU A 118 -18.45 10.64 5.17
N SER A 119 -18.81 11.70 4.43
CA SER A 119 -19.83 11.67 3.37
C SER A 119 -19.49 10.67 2.25
N ASN A 120 -18.21 10.32 2.13
CA ASN A 120 -17.66 9.41 1.14
C ASN A 120 -17.52 7.97 1.69
N ILE A 121 -18.06 7.68 2.87
CA ILE A 121 -18.10 6.35 3.48
C ILE A 121 -19.55 5.87 3.53
N ILE A 122 -19.82 4.70 2.96
CA ILE A 122 -21.11 4.04 3.03
C ILE A 122 -20.89 2.66 3.65
N VAL A 123 -21.52 2.41 4.79
CA VAL A 123 -21.49 1.13 5.49
C VAL A 123 -22.82 0.42 5.28
N THR A 124 -22.75 -0.87 4.98
CA THR A 124 -23.90 -1.79 4.90
C THR A 124 -23.52 -3.07 5.65
N ASP A 125 -24.48 -3.89 6.04
CA ASP A 125 -24.23 -5.11 6.82
C ASP A 125 -23.19 -6.05 6.19
N SER A 126 -23.13 -6.08 4.85
CA SER A 126 -22.26 -6.96 4.08
C SER A 126 -21.05 -6.28 3.45
N SER A 127 -21.00 -4.94 3.41
CA SER A 127 -19.94 -4.24 2.68
C SER A 127 -19.66 -2.83 3.19
N LEU A 128 -18.43 -2.40 2.93
CA LEU A 128 -17.96 -1.04 3.17
C LEU A 128 -17.55 -0.44 1.84
N ARG A 129 -18.12 0.72 1.49
CA ARG A 129 -17.76 1.48 0.30
C ARG A 129 -17.11 2.79 0.70
N VAL A 130 -15.97 3.09 0.11
CA VAL A 130 -15.21 4.31 0.38
C VAL A 130 -14.85 4.98 -0.93
N LYS A 131 -15.18 6.26 -1.09
CA LYS A 131 -14.81 7.03 -2.28
C LYS A 131 -13.46 7.71 -2.09
N VAL A 132 -12.51 7.36 -2.95
CA VAL A 132 -11.24 8.09 -3.11
C VAL A 132 -11.48 9.23 -4.09
N GLN A 133 -11.43 10.48 -3.63
CA GLN A 133 -11.66 11.64 -4.50
C GLN A 133 -10.48 11.89 -5.46
N ARG A 134 -9.26 11.75 -4.96
CA ARG A 134 -8.03 11.97 -5.73
C ARG A 134 -7.06 10.82 -5.48
N SER A 135 -6.62 10.17 -6.55
CA SER A 135 -5.46 9.29 -6.52
C SER A 135 -4.40 9.84 -7.46
N LYS A 136 -3.12 9.59 -7.18
CA LYS A 136 -2.02 10.00 -8.06
C LYS A 136 -2.11 9.41 -9.47
N THR A 137 -2.83 8.31 -9.63
CA THR A 137 -3.02 7.62 -10.92
C THR A 137 -4.29 8.08 -11.67
N ALA A 138 -5.19 8.81 -11.00
CA ALA A 138 -6.43 9.28 -11.59
C ALA A 138 -6.24 10.67 -12.23
N LEU A 139 -5.73 10.68 -13.47
CA LEU A 139 -5.50 11.90 -14.26
C LEU A 139 -6.78 12.74 -14.50
N HIS A 140 -7.97 12.15 -14.36
CA HIS A 140 -9.27 12.76 -14.71
C HIS A 140 -10.13 13.19 -13.51
N GLY A 141 -9.66 13.06 -12.26
CA GLY A 141 -10.29 13.67 -11.08
C GLY A 141 -11.70 13.22 -10.67
N LYS A 142 -12.31 12.21 -11.32
CA LYS A 142 -13.71 11.77 -11.04
C LYS A 142 -13.90 10.97 -9.74
N GLY A 143 -12.81 10.64 -9.06
CA GLY A 143 -12.80 9.77 -7.88
C GLY A 143 -13.24 8.33 -8.17
N THR A 144 -12.87 7.40 -7.31
CA THR A 144 -13.15 5.96 -7.46
C THR A 144 -13.73 5.40 -6.18
N TRP A 145 -14.78 4.60 -6.30
CA TRP A 145 -15.33 3.84 -5.16
C TRP A 145 -14.55 2.54 -4.99
N VAL A 146 -14.04 2.33 -3.79
CA VAL A 146 -13.44 1.06 -3.35
C VAL A 146 -14.47 0.33 -2.51
N CYS A 147 -14.85 -0.88 -2.95
CA CYS A 147 -15.80 -1.73 -2.27
C CYS A 147 -15.05 -2.85 -1.54
N LEU A 148 -15.27 -2.96 -0.23
CA LEU A 148 -14.65 -3.97 0.61
C LEU A 148 -15.74 -4.84 1.23
N GLY A 149 -15.67 -6.16 1.02
CA GLY A 149 -16.62 -7.10 1.62
C GLY A 149 -16.46 -7.19 3.13
N SER A 150 -17.50 -7.67 3.82
CA SER A 150 -17.41 -8.04 5.24
C SER A 150 -16.48 -9.24 5.45
N ALA A 151 -15.88 -9.34 6.64
CA ALA A 151 -15.06 -10.48 7.07
C ALA A 151 -15.41 -10.83 8.52
N PRO A 152 -16.63 -11.36 8.77
CA PRO A 152 -17.13 -11.60 10.12
C PRO A 152 -16.22 -12.56 10.89
N GLY A 153 -16.15 -12.40 12.21
CA GLY A 153 -15.30 -13.21 13.09
C GLY A 153 -13.81 -12.86 13.07
N THR A 154 -13.36 -11.94 12.22
CA THR A 154 -11.96 -11.46 12.23
C THR A 154 -11.81 -10.20 13.08
N THR A 155 -10.64 -10.04 13.70
CA THR A 155 -10.29 -8.82 14.48
C THR A 155 -10.15 -7.58 13.60
N TYR A 156 -9.94 -7.77 12.30
CA TYR A 156 -9.81 -6.72 11.29
C TYR A 156 -11.05 -6.61 10.39
N CYS A 157 -12.23 -7.03 10.87
CA CYS A 157 -13.46 -6.95 10.08
C CYS A 157 -13.78 -5.49 9.74
N ARG A 158 -13.64 -5.13 8.46
CA ARG A 158 -13.77 -3.75 7.96
C ARG A 158 -15.11 -3.11 8.27
N VAL A 159 -16.20 -3.86 8.13
CA VAL A 159 -17.57 -3.38 8.38
C VAL A 159 -17.79 -3.15 9.88
N ALA A 160 -17.37 -4.11 10.71
CA ALA A 160 -17.49 -3.99 12.17
C ALA A 160 -16.65 -2.81 12.71
N LEU A 161 -15.41 -2.69 12.25
CA LEU A 161 -14.51 -1.59 12.64
C LEU A 161 -15.02 -0.23 12.15
N ALA A 162 -15.60 -0.16 10.95
CA ALA A 162 -16.26 1.06 10.46
C ALA A 162 -17.43 1.45 11.36
N GLY A 163 -18.29 0.49 11.74
CA GLY A 163 -19.42 0.71 12.63
C GLY A 163 -18.98 1.18 14.02
N GLU A 164 -17.96 0.54 14.60
CA GLU A 164 -17.39 0.93 15.90
C GLU A 164 -16.88 2.38 15.87
N PHE A 165 -16.09 2.73 14.85
CA PHE A 165 -15.57 4.08 14.67
C PHE A 165 -16.68 5.12 14.51
N LEU A 166 -17.68 4.85 13.66
CA LEU A 166 -18.80 5.77 13.45
C LEU A 166 -19.62 5.96 14.72
N ARG A 167 -19.85 4.90 15.49
CA ARG A 167 -20.56 4.97 16.77
C ARG A 167 -19.82 5.86 17.77
N VAL A 168 -18.53 5.59 18.02
CA VAL A 168 -17.73 6.36 18.97
C VAL A 168 -17.61 7.83 18.55
N ARG A 169 -17.51 8.09 17.24
CA ARG A 169 -17.46 9.45 16.70
C ARG A 169 -18.75 10.22 16.92
N LEU A 170 -19.91 9.58 16.75
CA LEU A 170 -21.22 10.22 16.95
C LEU A 170 -21.52 10.46 18.44
N GLU A 171 -21.12 9.53 19.31
CA GLU A 171 -21.24 9.68 20.77
C GLU A 171 -20.32 10.79 21.32
N GLY A 172 -19.18 11.06 20.67
CA GLY A 172 -18.25 12.13 21.03
C GLY A 172 -18.62 13.54 20.52
N VAL A 173 -19.65 13.66 19.67
CA VAL A 173 -20.23 14.96 19.32
C VAL A 173 -21.20 15.32 20.45
N ALA A 174 -20.69 16.03 21.47
CA ALA A 174 -21.58 16.72 22.40
C ALA A 174 -22.58 17.56 21.58
N PRO A 175 -23.89 17.49 21.86
CA PRO A 175 -24.84 18.41 21.24
C PRO A 175 -24.43 19.82 21.68
N SER A 176 -23.86 20.58 20.75
CA SER A 176 -23.68 22.01 20.92
C SER A 176 -25.08 22.64 20.88
N CYS A 177 -25.62 22.94 22.07
CA CYS A 177 -26.61 24.00 22.25
C CYS A 177 -26.02 25.35 21.85
#